data_AF-A0A7I8MVA8-F1
#
_entry.id   AF-A0A7I8MVA8-F1
#
_cell.length_a   1.000
_cell.length_b   1.000
_cell.length_c   1.000
_cell.angle_alpha   90.00
_cell.angle_beta   90.00
_cell.angle_gamma   90.00
#
_symmetry.space_group_name_H-M   'P 1'
#
loop_
_entity.id
_entity.type
_entity.pdbx_description
1 polymer ?
#
loop_
_entity_poly.entity_id
_entity_poly.type
_entity_poly.pdbx_seq_one_letter_code
_entity_poly.pdbx_strand_id
1 'polypeptide(L)' 'MKDVTDIVDEYRNSDFERRLSLFLCHRSLRDEFMSIDQEESRKPEICNESTSWLGKPVHRPFRRLVNWCCGAIV' A
#
# COMPACT_ATOMS: atom_id res chain seq x y z
N MET A 1 -2.65 8.61 -23.36
CA MET A 1 -3.06 7.50 -22.47
C MET A 1 -1.78 7.14 -21.72
N LYS A 2 -1.75 7.23 -20.38
CA LYS A 2 -0.54 6.83 -19.64
C LYS A 2 -0.34 5.33 -19.81
N ASP A 3 0.90 4.91 -20.02
CA ASP A 3 1.21 3.49 -20.12
C ASP A 3 1.04 2.82 -18.75
N VAL A 4 0.75 1.52 -18.75
CA VAL A 4 0.54 0.74 -17.53
C VAL A 4 1.78 0.83 -16.62
N THR A 5 2.96 0.76 -17.21
CA THR A 5 4.25 0.90 -16.51
C THR A 5 4.39 2.23 -15.80
N ASP A 6 3.95 3.33 -16.44
CA ASP A 6 4.04 4.67 -15.85
C ASP A 6 3.12 4.81 -14.64
N ILE A 7 1.93 4.20 -14.70
CA ILE A 7 0.94 4.23 -13.61
C ILE A 7 1.44 3.42 -12.40
N VAL A 8 2.06 2.27 -12.66
CA VAL A 8 2.63 1.41 -11.61
C VAL A 8 3.83 2.07 -10.95
N ASP A 9 4.71 2.68 -11.73
CA ASP A 9 5.85 3.42 -11.19
C ASP A 9 5.40 4.67 -10.41
N GLU A 10 4.38 5.37 -10.90
CA GLU A 10 3.75 6.47 -10.18
C GLU A 10 3.17 5.98 -8.84
N TYR A 11 2.46 4.85 -8.82
CA TYR A 11 1.94 4.24 -7.60
C TYR A 11 3.06 3.91 -6.59
N ARG A 12 4.19 3.37 -7.05
CA ARG A 12 5.32 2.97 -6.19
C ARG A 12 5.99 4.16 -5.50
N ASN A 13 6.07 5.30 -6.17
CA ASN A 13 6.78 6.49 -5.69
C ASN A 13 5.85 7.54 -5.04
N SER A 14 4.55 7.27 -5.01
CA SER A 14 3.52 8.19 -4.54
C SER A 14 3.25 8.10 -3.03
N ASP A 15 2.72 9.18 -2.49
CA ASP A 15 2.16 9.25 -1.14
C ASP A 15 0.81 8.49 -1.04
N PHE A 16 0.27 8.40 0.18
CA PHE A 16 -0.95 7.64 0.45
C PHE A 16 -2.15 8.10 -0.37
N GLU A 17 -2.39 9.41 -0.43
CA GLU A 17 -3.58 9.96 -1.08
C GLU A 17 -3.52 9.69 -2.59
N ARG A 18 -2.32 9.85 -3.16
CA ARG A 18 -2.10 9.55 -4.58
C ARG A 18 -2.18 8.05 -4.87
N ARG A 19 -1.63 7.18 -4.03
CA ARG A 19 -1.80 5.70 -4.13
C ARG A 19 -3.27 5.30 -4.07
N LEU A 20 -4.04 5.86 -3.13
CA LEU A 20 -5.47 5.60 -3.01
C LEU A 20 -6.22 6.04 -4.27
N SER A 21 -5.93 7.25 -4.78
CA SER A 21 -6.54 7.74 -6.01
C SER A 21 -6.26 6.81 -7.20
N LEU A 22 -5.01 6.38 -7.38
CA LEU A 22 -4.63 5.46 -8.45
C LEU A 22 -5.32 4.09 -8.30
N PHE A 23 -5.40 3.57 -7.07
CA PHE A 23 -6.06 2.29 -6.77
C PHE A 23 -7.57 2.31 -7.08
N LEU A 24 -8.22 3.46 -6.87
CA LEU A 24 -9.64 3.67 -7.18
C LEU A 24 -9.86 3.86 -8.68
N CYS A 25 -9.00 4.61 -9.36
CA CYS A 25 -9.10 4.91 -10.79
C CYS A 25 -8.73 3.73 -11.69
N HIS A 26 -7.74 2.92 -11.32
CA HIS A 26 -7.19 1.85 -12.17
C HIS A 26 -7.50 0.46 -11.62
N ARG A 27 -8.75 0.02 -11.74
CA ARG A 27 -9.22 -1.28 -11.22
C ARG A 27 -8.47 -2.49 -11.77
N SER A 28 -8.04 -2.44 -13.03
CA SER A 28 -7.30 -3.54 -13.69
C SER A 28 -5.89 -3.75 -13.14
N LEU A 29 -5.32 -2.75 -12.45
CA LEU A 29 -3.95 -2.79 -11.92
C LEU A 29 -3.89 -3.08 -10.43
N ARG A 30 -5.04 -3.38 -9.79
CA ARG A 30 -5.10 -3.61 -8.34
C ARG A 30 -4.24 -4.78 -7.88
N ASP A 31 -4.15 -5.84 -8.67
CA ASP A 31 -3.33 -7.00 -8.31
C ASP A 31 -1.83 -6.66 -8.29
N GLU A 32 -1.38 -5.81 -9.22
CA GLU A 32 -0.01 -5.28 -9.26
C GLU A 32 0.24 -4.35 -8.07
N PHE A 33 -0.68 -3.41 -7.80
CA PHE A 33 -0.60 -2.52 -6.63
C PHE A 33 -0.55 -3.29 -5.31
N MET A 34 -1.39 -4.32 -5.15
CA MET A 34 -1.41 -5.18 -3.97
C MET A 34 -0.15 -6.04 -3.84
N SER A 35 0.51 -6.38 -4.95
CA SER A 35 1.79 -7.08 -4.95
C SER A 35 2.91 -6.15 -4.48
N ILE A 36 2.91 -4.88 -4.92
CA ILE A 36 3.83 -3.85 -4.45
C ILE A 36 3.67 -3.60 -2.96
N ASP A 37 2.44 -3.41 -2.47
CA ASP A 37 2.16 -3.22 -1.04
C ASP A 37 2.64 -4.42 -0.21
N GLN A 38 2.52 -5.64 -0.76
CA GLN A 38 3.00 -6.86 -0.10
C GLN A 38 4.52 -6.94 -0.06
N GLU A 39 5.21 -6.62 -1.16
CA GLU A 39 6.67 -6.56 -1.20
C GLU A 39 7.20 -5.53 -0.20
N GLU A 40 6.59 -4.35 -0.14
CA GLU A 40 6.93 -3.29 0.80
C GLU A 40 6.73 -3.75 2.25
N SER A 41 5.64 -4.47 2.54
CA SER A 41 5.39 -5.04 3.88
C SER A 41 6.30 -6.21 4.26
N ARG A 42 6.90 -6.90 3.28
CA ARG A 42 7.85 -8.01 3.50
C ARG A 42 9.28 -7.55 3.63
N LYS A 43 9.59 -6.32 3.20
CA LYS A 43 10.90 -5.73 3.44
C LYS A 43 11.06 -5.63 4.96
N PRO A 44 12.03 -6.34 5.57
CA PRO A 44 12.21 -6.24 7.00
C PRO A 44 12.47 -4.78 7.32
N GLU A 45 11.62 -4.19 8.16
CA GLU A 45 11.98 -2.94 8.82
C GLU A 45 13.32 -3.23 9.50
N ILE A 46 14.41 -2.65 8.99
CA ILE A 46 15.63 -2.58 9.75
C ILE A 46 15.25 -1.72 10.94
N CYS A 47 14.96 -2.36 12.08
CA CYS A 47 14.77 -1.69 13.34
C CYS A 47 16.12 -1.08 13.71
N ASN A 48 16.39 0.14 13.25
CA ASN A 48 17.29 1.04 13.96
C ASN A 48 16.52 1.47 15.21
N GLU A 49 16.46 0.56 16.18
CA GLU A 49 16.09 0.86 17.55
C GLU A 49 17.11 1.85 18.09
N SER A 50 16.77 3.14 17.98
CA SER A 50 17.26 4.19 18.86
C SER A 50 16.39 5.42 18.68
N THR A 51 15.75 5.80 19.79
CA THR A 51 15.15 7.09 20.13
C THR A 51 13.68 7.39 19.76
N SER A 52 12.90 7.37 20.84
CA SER A 52 11.80 8.29 21.18
C SER A 52 10.38 7.91 20.75
N TRP A 53 9.58 7.64 21.79
CA TRP A 53 8.13 7.48 21.80
C TRP A 53 7.42 8.81 21.49
N LEU A 54 7.59 9.36 20.28
CA LEU A 54 6.76 10.45 19.80
C LEU A 54 6.58 10.35 18.29
N GLY A 55 5.39 9.87 17.92
CA GLY A 55 4.62 10.28 16.75
C GLY A 55 5.32 10.22 15.39
N LYS A 56 5.14 9.08 14.70
CA LYS A 56 5.05 9.08 13.23
C LYS A 56 3.91 8.15 12.80
N PRO A 57 3.07 8.54 11.83
CA PRO A 57 2.06 7.66 11.30
C PRO A 57 2.80 6.61 10.47
N VAL A 58 3.03 5.44 11.06
CA VAL A 58 3.49 4.28 10.32
C VAL A 58 2.42 4.00 9.26
N HIS A 59 2.75 4.26 8.01
CA HIS A 59 1.93 3.99 6.84
C HIS A 59 1.46 2.54 6.92
N ARG A 60 0.21 2.35 7.33
CA ARG A 60 -0.36 1.01 7.50
C ARG A 60 -0.65 0.45 6.11
N PRO A 61 -0.19 -0.77 5.78
CA PRO A 61 -0.53 -1.38 4.50
C PRO A 61 -2.06 -1.54 4.37
N PHE A 62 -2.58 -1.32 3.16
CA PHE A 62 -4.01 -1.37 2.82
C PHE A 62 -4.73 -2.66 3.25
N ARG A 63 -3.98 -3.74 3.58
CA ARG A 63 -4.50 -5.03 4.05
C ARG A 63 -5.40 -4.95 5.29
N ARG A 64 -5.38 -3.88 6.08
CA ARG A 64 -6.33 -3.74 7.22
C ARG A 64 -7.72 -3.22 6.85
N LEU A 65 -7.96 -2.68 5.65
CA LEU A 65 -9.30 -2.24 5.24
C LEU A 65 -10.12 -3.35 4.56
N VAL A 66 -9.48 -4.29 3.88
CA VAL A 66 -10.19 -5.33 3.11
C VAL A 66 -10.56 -6.57 3.92
N ASN A 67 -9.96 -6.78 5.10
CA ASN A 67 -10.22 -7.95 5.94
C ASN A 67 -11.40 -7.79 6.92
N TRP A 68 -12.19 -6.70 6.81
CA TRP A 68 -13.41 -6.51 7.61
C TRP A 68 -14.70 -6.89 6.85
N CYS A 69 -14.64 -7.28 5.57
CA CYS A 69 -15.88 -7.61 4.85
C CYS A 69 -16.15 -9.12 4.62
N CYS A 70 -15.25 -10.04 5.00
CA CYS A 70 -15.43 -11.47 4.68
C CYS A 70 -15.19 -12.45 5.85
N GLY A 71 -15.37 -12.02 7.10
CA GLY A 71 -15.08 -12.82 8.30
C GLY A 71 -16.30 -13.30 9.10
N ALA A 72 -17.49 -13.34 8.52
CA ALA A 72 -18.68 -13.97 9.10
C ALA A 72 -19.43 -14.73 7.99
N ILE A 73 -19.89 -15.96 8.29
CA ILE A 73 -20.39 -17.02 7.39
C ILE A 73 -19.19 -17.91 6.95
N VAL A 74 -18.94 -19.09 7.53
CA VAL A 74 -19.78 -20.17 8.09
C VAL A 74 -19.16 -20.71 9.37
#